data_AF-A0A845WAG4-F1
#
_entry.id   AF-A0A845WAG4-F1
#
_cell.length_a   1.000
_cell.length_b   1.000
_cell.length_c   1.000
_cell.angle_alpha   90.00
_cell.angle_beta   90.00
_cell.angle_gamma   90.00
#
_symmetry.space_group_name_H-M   'P 1'
#
loop_
_entity.id
_entity.type
_entity.pdbx_description
1 polymer ?
#
loop_
_entity_poly.entity_id
_entity_poly.type
_entity_poly.pdbx_seq_one_letter_code
_entity_poly.pdbx_strand_id
1 'polypeptide(L)'
;MEDRAQIEAQSQRRATGDANDIIIEAGLLSLSNKSSITAEVNRNSKGNPGNITIKVKEKIDITGLSSAIKTNIGRDAGNNQTLEEGAANIANIYIEARSLSLKNGGRIQASTNGKIKAGDVDVKTTDFVDISGVWVNSDQTQKRESGIFTETGNQAKAEGGLIKIETPTFRLSDGALLNAQSQSYFRGGDIEIDANDVKVTDGAKVIATSQKSRGGDIRLDLDTLTVNNSEISASTETGSAGNVEVVAKDSVLLSGTLPDDPISPNLPEDPKSPAGIFAAATEGGTAQNVTIETDELTVEKGARIAVSAVPLTQNGFPETEVDESKLGQAGTLEIKADSLTLDNGQLIAATGQKTEDKDAATIDINVPGVIILDNNSLILASATGNGVDGGNIDISGGVLLALPLTNDEKGSDIFANAQKGDGGRIDITLEGLFNMKVLEDTSAFTDSDGKIIESLAFENNDSEIAAISFSSGQSGPVTRDITNSAQDPENLPTSVVDPSALIVANCPRSGKVAVDELGEFIVTGRGGLPPSPLDPINQQSVLVDWITLDTEEEKIEEATSTPTPEVSYLPMRGKRRTASTPTPSRPKKIVEAQGWTVGEDGTIILTAEPNNVTPKSNWYIPRYCGSKG
;
A
#
# COMPACT_ATOMS: atom_id res chain seq x y z
N MET A 1 1.95 27.23 -28.89
CA MET A 1 0.57 27.64 -29.23
C MET A 1 -0.06 28.18 -27.97
N GLU A 2 -0.43 29.45 -27.98
CA GLU A 2 -0.98 30.16 -26.82
C GLU A 2 -2.28 30.88 -27.23
N ASP A 3 -3.02 31.36 -26.23
CA ASP A 3 -4.17 32.25 -26.37
C ASP A 3 -5.28 31.78 -27.31
N ARG A 4 -5.78 30.55 -27.09
CA ARG A 4 -6.85 29.92 -27.88
C ARG A 4 -6.44 29.61 -29.32
N ALA A 5 -5.17 29.35 -29.58
CA ALA A 5 -4.73 28.87 -30.89
C ALA A 5 -5.33 27.48 -31.20
N GLN A 6 -5.74 27.26 -32.45
CA GLN A 6 -6.40 26.02 -32.85
C GLN A 6 -5.80 25.46 -34.15
N ILE A 7 -5.59 24.15 -34.17
CA ILE A 7 -5.36 23.35 -35.39
C ILE A 7 -6.51 22.35 -35.46
N GLU A 8 -7.31 22.40 -36.52
CA GLU A 8 -8.54 21.61 -36.60
C GLU A 8 -8.71 20.91 -37.95
N ALA A 9 -9.12 19.65 -37.90
CA ALA A 9 -9.65 18.88 -39.03
C ALA A 9 -11.06 18.41 -38.66
N GLN A 10 -12.07 18.85 -39.41
CA GLN A 10 -13.46 18.70 -38.97
C GLN A 10 -14.40 18.23 -40.08
N SER A 11 -15.25 17.26 -39.76
CA SER A 11 -16.46 16.96 -40.51
C SER A 11 -17.66 17.69 -39.90
N GLN A 12 -18.36 18.45 -40.73
CA GLN A 12 -19.49 19.27 -40.29
C GLN A 12 -20.73 18.43 -39.96
N ARG A 13 -21.68 19.03 -39.24
CA ARG A 13 -22.94 18.38 -38.84
C ARG A 13 -23.69 17.85 -40.08
N ARG A 14 -24.02 16.54 -40.07
CA ARG A 14 -24.69 15.84 -41.19
C ARG A 14 -23.89 15.82 -42.51
N ALA A 15 -22.60 16.15 -42.49
CA ALA A 15 -21.74 15.96 -43.65
C ALA A 15 -21.53 14.46 -43.92
N THR A 16 -21.08 14.15 -45.12
CA THR A 16 -20.73 12.77 -45.53
C THR A 16 -19.24 12.56 -45.74
N GLY A 17 -18.44 13.63 -45.72
CA GLY A 17 -16.99 13.55 -45.86
C GLY A 17 -16.30 13.33 -44.52
N ASP A 18 -15.23 12.55 -44.55
CA ASP A 18 -14.35 12.31 -43.40
C ASP A 18 -13.54 13.56 -43.04
N ALA A 19 -13.12 13.66 -41.78
CA ALA A 19 -12.10 14.62 -41.39
C ALA A 19 -10.71 14.03 -41.75
N ASN A 20 -9.80 14.89 -42.21
CA ASN A 20 -8.43 14.47 -42.52
C ASN A 20 -7.60 14.29 -41.24
N ASP A 21 -6.47 13.62 -41.39
CA ASP A 21 -5.47 13.49 -40.34
C ASP A 21 -4.76 14.82 -40.05
N ILE A 22 -4.24 14.95 -38.83
CA ILE A 22 -3.36 16.03 -38.41
C ILE A 22 -1.99 15.43 -38.11
N ILE A 23 -0.94 15.94 -38.76
CA ILE A 23 0.45 15.53 -38.54
C ILE A 23 1.26 16.75 -38.11
N ILE A 24 1.93 16.65 -36.96
CA ILE A 24 2.78 17.71 -36.41
C ILE A 24 4.18 17.15 -36.14
N GLU A 25 5.18 17.79 -36.75
CA GLU A 25 6.59 17.56 -36.45
C GLU A 25 7.22 18.84 -35.91
N ALA A 26 7.80 18.78 -34.71
CA ALA A 26 8.39 19.95 -34.06
C ALA A 26 9.62 19.62 -33.21
N GLY A 27 10.39 20.64 -32.85
CA GLY A 27 11.41 20.52 -31.79
C GLY A 27 10.77 20.51 -30.40
N LEU A 28 9.89 21.48 -30.15
CA LEU A 28 9.12 21.68 -28.92
C LEU A 28 7.66 21.92 -29.30
N LEU A 29 6.72 21.38 -28.52
CA LEU A 29 5.30 21.69 -28.63
C LEU A 29 4.76 22.12 -27.27
N SER A 30 4.21 23.33 -27.21
CA SER A 30 3.54 23.84 -26.01
C SER A 30 2.11 24.26 -26.34
N LEU A 31 1.15 23.83 -25.53
CA LEU A 31 -0.26 24.22 -25.57
C LEU A 31 -0.64 24.86 -24.24
N SER A 32 -0.90 26.16 -24.27
CA SER A 32 -1.35 26.92 -23.09
C SER A 32 -2.59 27.76 -23.42
N ASN A 33 -3.26 28.29 -22.39
CA ASN A 33 -4.36 29.25 -22.52
C ASN A 33 -5.47 28.81 -23.49
N LYS A 34 -6.04 27.61 -23.29
CA LYS A 34 -7.16 27.05 -24.08
C LYS A 34 -6.80 26.72 -25.55
N SER A 35 -5.53 26.44 -25.83
CA SER A 35 -5.08 26.09 -27.19
C SER A 35 -5.32 24.61 -27.49
N SER A 36 -5.76 24.28 -28.71
CA SER A 36 -6.13 22.89 -29.03
C SER A 36 -5.66 22.41 -30.40
N ILE A 37 -5.39 21.10 -30.47
CA ILE A 37 -5.23 20.35 -31.72
C ILE A 37 -6.39 19.37 -31.77
N THR A 38 -7.20 19.38 -32.84
CA THR A 38 -8.49 18.67 -32.84
C THR A 38 -8.84 18.05 -34.18
N ALA A 39 -9.05 16.72 -34.17
CA ALA A 39 -9.68 16.02 -35.29
C ALA A 39 -11.08 15.55 -34.86
N GLU A 40 -12.14 16.10 -35.45
CA GLU A 40 -13.50 15.80 -35.00
C GLU A 40 -14.51 15.55 -36.10
N VAL A 41 -15.53 14.78 -35.75
CA VAL A 41 -16.75 14.66 -36.56
C VAL A 41 -17.95 15.11 -35.76
N ASN A 42 -18.69 16.06 -36.31
CA ASN A 42 -19.83 16.64 -35.63
C ASN A 42 -21.05 15.72 -35.65
N ARG A 43 -21.98 16.02 -34.74
CA ARG A 43 -23.22 15.25 -34.54
C ARG A 43 -23.90 14.86 -35.86
N ASN A 44 -24.33 13.60 -35.97
CA ASN A 44 -24.97 13.00 -37.15
C ASN A 44 -24.14 13.03 -38.45
N SER A 45 -22.84 13.37 -38.42
CA SER A 45 -21.99 13.21 -39.59
C SER A 45 -21.90 11.74 -39.98
N LYS A 46 -21.85 11.47 -41.29
CA LYS A 46 -21.55 10.16 -41.88
C LYS A 46 -20.08 10.00 -42.24
N GLY A 47 -19.26 11.02 -41.98
CA GLY A 47 -17.82 10.91 -42.03
C GLY A 47 -17.23 10.40 -40.72
N ASN A 48 -15.99 9.95 -40.80
CA ASN A 48 -15.14 9.49 -39.71
C ASN A 48 -14.06 10.54 -39.39
N PRO A 49 -13.60 10.64 -38.12
CA PRO A 49 -12.52 11.54 -37.76
C PRO A 49 -11.17 10.99 -38.26
N GLY A 50 -10.26 11.89 -38.62
CA GLY A 50 -8.86 11.53 -38.86
C GLY A 50 -8.11 11.27 -37.55
N ASN A 51 -6.90 10.74 -37.70
CA ASN A 51 -5.95 10.54 -36.62
C ASN A 51 -5.15 11.82 -36.35
N ILE A 52 -4.58 11.91 -35.14
CA ILE A 52 -3.60 12.95 -34.78
C ILE A 52 -2.25 12.26 -34.55
N THR A 53 -1.22 12.67 -35.29
CA THR A 53 0.15 12.18 -35.10
C THR A 53 1.06 13.34 -34.72
N ILE A 54 1.76 13.23 -33.60
CA ILE A 54 2.65 14.26 -33.07
C ILE A 54 4.02 13.66 -32.82
N LYS A 55 5.04 14.18 -33.51
CA LYS A 55 6.44 13.80 -33.33
C LYS A 55 7.24 15.01 -32.88
N VAL A 56 7.72 15.00 -31.65
CA VAL A 56 8.40 16.14 -31.03
C VAL A 56 9.78 15.71 -30.53
N LYS A 57 10.85 16.36 -31.00
CA LYS A 57 12.21 15.91 -30.68
C LYS A 57 12.56 16.07 -29.20
N GLU A 58 11.99 17.07 -28.54
CA GLU A 58 12.24 17.35 -27.13
C GLU A 58 10.94 17.18 -26.33
N LYS A 59 10.26 18.27 -26.01
CA LYS A 59 9.22 18.28 -24.99
C LYS A 59 7.85 18.67 -25.53
N ILE A 60 6.83 17.97 -25.04
CA ILE A 60 5.43 18.37 -25.16
C ILE A 60 4.96 18.87 -23.79
N ASP A 61 4.50 20.11 -23.72
CA ASP A 61 3.92 20.71 -22.52
C ASP A 61 2.48 21.15 -22.80
N ILE A 62 1.51 20.60 -22.07
CA ILE A 62 0.09 20.99 -22.18
C ILE A 62 -0.37 21.46 -20.82
N THR A 63 -0.76 22.74 -20.73
CA THR A 63 -1.15 23.33 -19.45
C THR A 63 -2.39 24.18 -19.51
N GLY A 64 -3.17 24.12 -18.43
CA GLY A 64 -4.34 24.97 -18.23
C GLY A 64 -5.61 24.41 -18.86
N LEU A 65 -6.74 24.93 -18.36
CA LEU A 65 -8.07 24.54 -18.80
C LEU A 65 -8.23 24.64 -20.32
N SER A 66 -8.82 23.59 -20.93
CA SER A 66 -9.13 23.50 -22.36
C SER A 66 -7.92 23.48 -23.29
N SER A 67 -6.69 23.43 -22.76
CA SER A 67 -5.52 23.10 -23.57
C SER A 67 -5.50 21.60 -23.82
N ALA A 68 -5.64 21.17 -25.07
CA ALA A 68 -5.81 19.76 -25.36
C ALA A 68 -5.38 19.31 -26.77
N ILE A 69 -4.90 18.08 -26.86
CA ILE A 69 -4.90 17.31 -28.10
C ILE A 69 -6.11 16.39 -28.03
N LYS A 70 -7.01 16.44 -29.03
CA LYS A 70 -8.23 15.64 -28.94
C LYS A 70 -8.78 15.13 -30.24
N THR A 71 -9.30 13.91 -30.22
CA THR A 71 -10.21 13.40 -31.22
C THR A 71 -11.61 13.28 -30.64
N ASN A 72 -12.63 13.63 -31.43
CA ASN A 72 -14.00 13.64 -30.95
C ASN A 72 -14.99 13.15 -31.99
N ILE A 73 -15.80 12.18 -31.59
CA ILE A 73 -16.88 11.65 -32.40
C ILE A 73 -18.21 12.10 -31.79
N GLY A 74 -18.88 13.02 -32.47
CA GLY A 74 -20.15 13.56 -32.03
C GLY A 74 -21.29 12.54 -32.01
N ARG A 75 -22.39 12.91 -31.36
CA ARG A 75 -23.57 12.04 -31.21
C ARG A 75 -24.06 11.45 -32.54
N ASP A 76 -24.29 10.14 -32.59
CA ASP A 76 -24.75 9.39 -33.77
C ASP A 76 -23.86 9.52 -35.03
N ALA A 77 -22.67 10.12 -34.90
CA ALA A 77 -21.70 10.29 -35.97
C ALA A 77 -20.85 9.03 -36.17
N GLY A 78 -20.10 9.01 -37.27
CA GLY A 78 -19.31 7.87 -37.70
C GLY A 78 -20.08 6.93 -38.64
N ASN A 79 -19.32 6.23 -39.46
CA ASN A 79 -19.81 5.32 -40.47
C ASN A 79 -19.02 4.02 -40.46
N ASN A 80 -19.64 2.96 -39.93
CA ASN A 80 -19.04 1.64 -39.89
C ASN A 80 -18.92 1.00 -41.29
N GLN A 81 -19.66 1.49 -42.30
CA GLN A 81 -19.62 0.94 -43.66
C GLN A 81 -18.40 1.42 -44.46
N THR A 82 -17.73 2.49 -44.03
CA THR A 82 -16.49 3.00 -44.64
C THR A 82 -15.24 2.49 -43.92
N LEU A 83 -15.41 1.74 -42.82
CA LEU A 83 -14.32 0.96 -42.23
C LEU A 83 -14.14 -0.27 -43.11
N GLU A 84 -13.04 -0.36 -43.87
CA GLU A 84 -12.68 -1.62 -44.51
C GLU A 84 -12.60 -2.72 -43.44
N GLU A 85 -12.93 -3.97 -43.77
CA GLU A 85 -12.67 -5.11 -42.87
C GLU A 85 -11.17 -5.12 -42.54
N GLY A 86 -10.82 -4.74 -41.31
CA GLY A 86 -9.43 -4.58 -40.84
C GLY A 86 -8.96 -3.12 -40.62
N ALA A 87 -9.74 -2.09 -40.98
CA ALA A 87 -9.39 -0.68 -40.82
C ALA A 87 -9.86 -0.06 -39.49
N ALA A 88 -9.53 -0.69 -38.36
CA ALA A 88 -9.85 -0.22 -37.01
C ALA A 88 -8.91 0.89 -36.47
N ASN A 89 -8.44 1.82 -37.33
CA ASN A 89 -7.42 2.83 -36.98
C ASN A 89 -7.90 4.26 -37.30
N ILE A 90 -9.00 4.71 -36.70
CA ILE A 90 -9.51 6.08 -36.84
C ILE A 90 -9.68 6.73 -35.47
N ALA A 91 -9.68 8.07 -35.43
CA ALA A 91 -9.75 8.85 -34.21
C ALA A 91 -8.56 8.64 -33.23
N ASN A 92 -7.48 7.99 -33.64
CA ASN A 92 -6.36 7.69 -32.76
C ASN A 92 -5.47 8.92 -32.55
N ILE A 93 -4.77 8.95 -31.41
CA ILE A 93 -3.76 9.96 -31.08
C ILE A 93 -2.44 9.24 -30.85
N TYR A 94 -1.44 9.54 -31.69
CA TYR A 94 -0.09 8.99 -31.60
C TYR A 94 0.88 10.09 -31.20
N ILE A 95 1.64 9.87 -30.13
CA ILE A 95 2.61 10.82 -29.60
C ILE A 95 3.97 10.15 -29.46
N GLU A 96 4.98 10.71 -30.14
CA GLU A 96 6.39 10.39 -29.93
C GLU A 96 7.09 11.65 -29.44
N ALA A 97 7.70 11.59 -28.25
CA ALA A 97 8.48 12.70 -27.71
C ALA A 97 9.69 12.24 -26.90
N ARG A 98 10.58 13.16 -26.52
CA ARG A 98 11.54 12.85 -25.45
C ARG A 98 10.84 12.88 -24.09
N SER A 99 10.01 13.90 -23.84
CA SER A 99 9.23 14.02 -22.59
C SER A 99 7.85 14.63 -22.83
N LEU A 100 6.84 14.15 -22.10
CA LEU A 100 5.48 14.68 -22.11
C LEU A 100 5.08 15.19 -20.73
N SER A 101 4.50 16.38 -20.65
CA SER A 101 3.90 16.90 -19.42
C SER A 101 2.50 17.46 -19.63
N LEU A 102 1.56 17.05 -18.77
CA LEU A 102 0.18 17.52 -18.73
C LEU A 102 -0.10 18.12 -17.36
N LYS A 103 -0.39 19.42 -17.28
CA LYS A 103 -0.45 20.14 -16.00
C LYS A 103 -1.67 21.03 -15.84
N ASN A 104 -2.26 21.07 -14.64
CA ASN A 104 -3.31 22.01 -14.27
C ASN A 104 -4.48 22.04 -15.28
N GLY A 105 -5.05 20.88 -15.62
CA GLY A 105 -6.18 20.70 -16.53
C GLY A 105 -5.81 20.49 -18.01
N GLY A 106 -4.53 20.26 -18.32
CA GLY A 106 -4.06 19.88 -19.66
C GLY A 106 -4.46 18.45 -20.01
N ARG A 107 -4.96 18.20 -21.22
CA ARG A 107 -5.54 16.89 -21.58
C ARG A 107 -5.05 16.34 -22.93
N ILE A 108 -4.97 15.02 -23.02
CA ILE A 108 -5.02 14.28 -24.29
C ILE A 108 -6.29 13.45 -24.26
N GLN A 109 -7.15 13.56 -25.28
CA GLN A 109 -8.48 12.97 -25.22
C GLN A 109 -8.95 12.41 -26.55
N ALA A 110 -9.19 11.11 -26.62
CA ALA A 110 -10.00 10.50 -27.67
C ALA A 110 -11.38 10.15 -27.09
N SER A 111 -12.46 10.65 -27.69
CA SER A 111 -13.80 10.39 -27.13
C SER A 111 -14.87 10.15 -28.18
N THR A 112 -15.84 9.29 -27.83
CA THR A 112 -16.99 8.98 -28.69
C THR A 112 -18.33 9.16 -27.99
N ASN A 113 -19.24 9.82 -28.71
CA ASN A 113 -20.69 9.76 -28.48
C ASN A 113 -21.39 9.15 -29.71
N GLY A 114 -20.62 8.63 -30.67
CA GLY A 114 -21.08 8.16 -31.96
C GLY A 114 -21.34 6.67 -32.03
N LYS A 115 -21.15 6.11 -33.22
CA LYS A 115 -21.36 4.69 -33.54
C LYS A 115 -20.07 3.91 -33.76
N ILE A 116 -18.95 4.61 -33.73
CA ILE A 116 -17.59 4.07 -33.88
C ILE A 116 -16.87 4.17 -32.53
N LYS A 117 -15.94 3.23 -32.31
CA LYS A 117 -15.09 3.11 -31.11
C LYS A 117 -14.43 4.47 -30.81
N ALA A 118 -14.23 4.78 -29.53
CA ALA A 118 -13.28 5.85 -29.20
C ALA A 118 -11.90 5.47 -29.75
N GLY A 119 -11.15 6.45 -30.25
CA GLY A 119 -9.79 6.20 -30.70
C GLY A 119 -8.88 5.82 -29.54
N ASP A 120 -7.80 5.13 -29.88
CA ASP A 120 -6.75 4.77 -28.96
C ASP A 120 -5.78 5.95 -28.80
N VAL A 121 -5.14 6.07 -27.64
CA VAL A 121 -4.07 7.03 -27.36
C VAL A 121 -2.79 6.25 -27.09
N ASP A 122 -1.79 6.40 -27.96
CA ASP A 122 -0.48 5.75 -27.86
C ASP A 122 0.59 6.84 -27.62
N VAL A 123 1.23 6.77 -26.46
CA VAL A 123 2.26 7.71 -26.02
C VAL A 123 3.57 6.97 -25.84
N LYS A 124 4.58 7.36 -26.62
CA LYS A 124 5.95 6.86 -26.51
C LYS A 124 6.89 8.01 -26.15
N THR A 125 7.63 7.84 -25.06
CA THR A 125 8.64 8.82 -24.65
C THR A 125 9.96 8.17 -24.28
N THR A 126 11.07 8.87 -24.49
CA THR A 126 12.41 8.32 -24.16
C THR A 126 12.93 8.73 -22.79
N ASP A 127 12.29 9.70 -22.12
CA ASP A 127 12.69 10.14 -20.77
C ASP A 127 11.54 9.92 -19.77
N PHE A 128 10.42 10.63 -19.90
CA PHE A 128 9.32 10.56 -18.93
C PHE A 128 7.98 11.04 -19.48
N VAL A 129 6.91 10.60 -18.80
CA VAL A 129 5.57 11.17 -18.85
C VAL A 129 5.19 11.66 -17.44
N ASP A 130 4.88 12.95 -17.31
CA ASP A 130 4.53 13.62 -16.03
C ASP A 130 3.17 14.32 -16.13
N ILE A 131 2.15 13.74 -15.51
CA ILE A 131 0.77 14.22 -15.53
C ILE A 131 0.40 14.62 -14.10
N SER A 132 0.13 15.91 -13.87
CA SER A 132 -0.16 16.40 -12.53
C SER A 132 -1.18 17.51 -12.45
N GLY A 133 -1.92 17.51 -11.36
CA GLY A 133 -2.76 18.61 -10.94
C GLY A 133 -4.12 18.64 -11.62
N VAL A 134 -4.99 19.41 -11.00
CA VAL A 134 -6.36 19.66 -11.43
C VAL A 134 -6.52 21.16 -11.63
N TRP A 135 -7.17 21.56 -12.71
CA TRP A 135 -7.65 22.93 -12.84
C TRP A 135 -8.90 23.11 -11.99
N VAL A 136 -8.93 24.12 -11.13
CA VAL A 136 -10.12 24.50 -10.35
C VAL A 136 -10.47 25.94 -10.67
N ASN A 137 -11.76 26.23 -10.86
CA ASN A 137 -12.22 27.59 -11.07
C ASN A 137 -12.16 28.42 -9.78
N SER A 138 -12.21 29.75 -9.90
CA SER A 138 -12.00 30.65 -8.75
C SER A 138 -13.02 30.52 -7.62
N ASP A 139 -14.22 30.01 -7.93
CA ASP A 139 -15.29 29.80 -6.94
C ASP A 139 -15.35 28.35 -6.42
N GLN A 140 -14.42 27.49 -6.82
CA GLN A 140 -14.31 26.08 -6.42
C GLN A 140 -15.56 25.22 -6.71
N THR A 141 -16.35 25.58 -7.72
CA THR A 141 -17.53 24.79 -8.13
C THR A 141 -17.27 23.87 -9.32
N GLN A 142 -16.18 24.08 -10.04
CA GLN A 142 -15.80 23.29 -11.21
C GLN A 142 -14.34 22.91 -11.16
N LYS A 143 -14.07 21.63 -11.40
CA LYS A 143 -12.73 21.12 -11.64
C LYS A 143 -12.59 20.49 -13.00
N ARG A 144 -11.34 20.38 -13.45
CA ARG A 144 -10.96 19.59 -14.60
C ARG A 144 -9.57 19.01 -14.42
N GLU A 145 -9.51 17.70 -14.41
CA GLU A 145 -8.31 16.91 -14.19
C GLU A 145 -7.36 17.04 -15.38
N SER A 146 -6.05 17.09 -15.10
CA SER A 146 -5.06 16.78 -16.13
C SER A 146 -5.09 15.27 -16.41
N GLY A 147 -4.83 14.87 -17.65
CA GLY A 147 -4.89 13.45 -17.94
C GLY A 147 -4.92 13.02 -19.39
N ILE A 148 -4.95 11.70 -19.56
CA ILE A 148 -5.20 11.03 -20.83
C ILE A 148 -6.54 10.30 -20.74
N PHE A 149 -7.35 10.46 -21.77
CA PHE A 149 -8.75 10.06 -21.77
C PHE A 149 -9.13 9.31 -23.05
N THR A 150 -9.72 8.12 -22.91
CA THR A 150 -10.37 7.35 -24.00
C THR A 150 -11.85 7.12 -23.67
N GLU A 151 -12.60 8.21 -23.53
CA GLU A 151 -13.95 8.21 -22.96
C GLU A 151 -15.05 7.83 -23.96
N THR A 152 -15.95 6.95 -23.53
CA THR A 152 -17.20 6.66 -24.24
C THR A 152 -18.39 7.26 -23.48
N GLY A 153 -19.10 8.18 -24.12
CA GLY A 153 -20.26 8.85 -23.52
C GLY A 153 -21.49 7.96 -23.44
N ASN A 154 -22.43 8.32 -22.55
CA ASN A 154 -23.66 7.55 -22.28
C ASN A 154 -24.60 7.28 -23.47
N GLN A 155 -24.43 7.99 -24.57
CA GLN A 155 -25.23 7.85 -25.79
C GLN A 155 -24.47 7.18 -26.93
N ALA A 156 -23.20 6.85 -26.70
CA ALA A 156 -22.40 6.12 -27.66
C ALA A 156 -22.95 4.71 -27.87
N LYS A 157 -22.70 4.18 -29.07
CA LYS A 157 -23.03 2.82 -29.47
C LYS A 157 -21.76 2.03 -29.82
N ALA A 158 -20.71 2.24 -29.03
CA ALA A 158 -19.38 1.75 -29.32
C ALA A 158 -18.55 1.60 -28.04
N GLU A 159 -17.45 0.86 -28.13
CA GLU A 159 -16.53 0.56 -27.03
C GLU A 159 -15.53 1.70 -26.77
N GLY A 160 -14.93 1.68 -25.58
CA GLY A 160 -13.81 2.56 -25.21
C GLY A 160 -12.52 2.24 -25.96
N GLY A 161 -11.62 3.23 -26.01
CA GLY A 161 -10.30 3.13 -26.65
C GLY A 161 -9.21 2.72 -25.67
N LEU A 162 -8.09 2.22 -26.19
CA LEU A 162 -6.90 1.87 -25.42
C LEU A 162 -6.10 3.12 -25.06
N ILE A 163 -5.61 3.22 -23.82
CA ILE A 163 -4.50 4.10 -23.46
C ILE A 163 -3.25 3.25 -23.34
N LYS A 164 -2.25 3.50 -24.19
CA LYS A 164 -0.94 2.84 -24.15
C LYS A 164 0.15 3.86 -23.85
N ILE A 165 0.98 3.59 -22.85
CA ILE A 165 2.10 4.45 -22.46
C ILE A 165 3.38 3.62 -22.40
N GLU A 166 4.39 4.03 -23.15
CA GLU A 166 5.74 3.45 -23.16
C GLU A 166 6.73 4.55 -22.76
N THR A 167 7.37 4.43 -21.59
CA THR A 167 8.26 5.47 -21.04
C THR A 167 9.19 4.93 -19.96
N PRO A 168 10.43 5.40 -19.80
CA PRO A 168 11.24 4.99 -18.65
C PRO A 168 10.64 5.39 -17.28
N THR A 169 9.89 6.49 -17.22
CA THR A 169 9.31 6.97 -15.95
C THR A 169 7.93 7.55 -16.17
N PHE A 170 6.93 6.98 -15.50
CA PHE A 170 5.55 7.46 -15.52
C PHE A 170 5.16 8.03 -14.14
N ARG A 171 4.74 9.29 -14.11
CA ARG A 171 4.27 9.96 -12.89
C ARG A 171 2.86 10.50 -13.09
N LEU A 172 1.96 10.09 -12.22
CA LEU A 172 0.59 10.59 -12.14
C LEU A 172 0.36 11.11 -10.71
N SER A 173 0.16 12.41 -10.54
CA SER A 173 0.04 13.01 -9.20
C SER A 173 -1.05 14.09 -9.08
N ASP A 174 -1.34 14.49 -7.85
CA ASP A 174 -2.13 15.68 -7.51
C ASP A 174 -3.53 15.67 -8.14
N GLY A 175 -4.25 14.56 -8.02
CA GLY A 175 -5.61 14.38 -8.57
C GLY A 175 -5.68 14.22 -10.09
N ALA A 176 -4.56 14.03 -10.78
CA ALA A 176 -4.53 13.73 -12.21
C ALA A 176 -5.11 12.34 -12.53
N LEU A 177 -5.48 12.13 -13.79
CA LEU A 177 -6.32 11.02 -14.20
C LEU A 177 -5.84 10.33 -15.50
N LEU A 178 -5.69 9.01 -15.48
CA LEU A 178 -5.75 8.17 -16.67
C LEU A 178 -7.12 7.50 -16.71
N ASN A 179 -7.90 7.74 -17.76
CA ASN A 179 -9.31 7.33 -17.78
C ASN A 179 -9.75 6.78 -19.13
N ALA A 180 -10.02 5.47 -19.14
CA ALA A 180 -10.56 4.73 -20.28
C ALA A 180 -12.03 4.33 -20.09
N GLN A 181 -12.80 5.13 -19.35
CA GLN A 181 -14.18 4.82 -18.96
C GLN A 181 -15.16 4.74 -20.13
N SER A 182 -16.10 3.78 -20.04
CA SER A 182 -17.34 3.75 -20.80
C SER A 182 -18.56 4.04 -19.92
N GLN A 183 -19.27 5.13 -20.23
CA GLN A 183 -20.58 5.45 -19.66
C GLN A 183 -21.73 4.80 -20.43
N SER A 184 -21.42 3.96 -21.42
CA SER A 184 -22.41 3.33 -22.29
C SER A 184 -22.68 1.88 -21.88
N TYR A 185 -23.49 1.17 -22.68
CA TYR A 185 -23.75 -0.27 -22.52
C TYR A 185 -22.67 -1.15 -23.19
N PHE A 186 -21.57 -0.53 -23.66
CA PHE A 186 -20.46 -1.19 -24.33
C PHE A 186 -19.22 -1.19 -23.43
N ARG A 187 -18.28 -2.08 -23.76
CA ARG A 187 -17.05 -2.32 -22.98
C ARG A 187 -16.27 -1.01 -22.74
N GLY A 188 -15.71 -0.90 -21.54
CA GLY A 188 -14.68 0.10 -21.22
C GLY A 188 -13.44 -0.05 -22.10
N GLY A 189 -12.60 0.99 -22.14
CA GLY A 189 -11.31 0.95 -22.79
C GLY A 189 -10.23 0.38 -21.86
N ASP A 190 -9.22 -0.25 -22.45
CA ASP A 190 -8.11 -0.86 -21.71
C ASP A 190 -7.00 0.19 -21.42
N ILE A 191 -6.16 -0.07 -20.41
CA ILE A 191 -4.99 0.75 -20.09
C ILE A 191 -3.75 -0.16 -20.01
N GLU A 192 -2.70 0.20 -20.74
CA GLU A 192 -1.42 -0.50 -20.75
C GLU A 192 -0.28 0.49 -20.47
N ILE A 193 0.54 0.20 -19.45
CA ILE A 193 1.71 1.00 -19.09
C ILE A 193 2.93 0.09 -19.08
N ASP A 194 3.91 0.42 -19.92
CA ASP A 194 5.25 -0.16 -19.98
C ASP A 194 6.25 0.90 -19.53
N ALA A 195 6.79 0.75 -18.32
CA ALA A 195 7.71 1.71 -17.74
C ALA A 195 8.58 1.16 -16.62
N ASN A 196 9.81 1.65 -16.46
CA ASN A 196 10.66 1.16 -15.36
C ASN A 196 10.12 1.61 -14.00
N ASP A 197 9.88 2.91 -13.82
CA ASP A 197 9.38 3.49 -12.55
C ASP A 197 8.00 4.11 -12.74
N VAL A 198 7.00 3.61 -12.01
CA VAL A 198 5.63 4.12 -11.99
C VAL A 198 5.29 4.67 -10.62
N LYS A 199 4.89 5.94 -10.57
CA LYS A 199 4.38 6.59 -9.35
C LYS A 199 2.98 7.15 -9.58
N VAL A 200 2.02 6.67 -8.80
CA VAL A 200 0.65 7.18 -8.74
C VAL A 200 0.41 7.73 -7.34
N THR A 201 0.38 9.06 -7.18
CA THR A 201 0.37 9.70 -5.85
C THR A 201 -0.68 10.80 -5.69
N ASP A 202 -0.98 11.14 -4.44
CA ASP A 202 -1.67 12.38 -4.07
C ASP A 202 -3.05 12.52 -4.74
N GLY A 203 -3.88 11.48 -4.64
CA GLY A 203 -5.25 11.46 -5.17
C GLY A 203 -5.36 11.18 -6.66
N ALA A 204 -4.24 10.91 -7.34
CA ALA A 204 -4.24 10.45 -8.72
C ALA A 204 -5.00 9.12 -8.89
N LYS A 205 -5.60 8.93 -10.07
CA LYS A 205 -6.33 7.69 -10.39
C LYS A 205 -6.03 7.14 -11.79
N VAL A 206 -5.96 5.82 -11.89
CA VAL A 206 -5.91 5.05 -13.15
C VAL A 206 -7.17 4.21 -13.23
N ILE A 207 -8.10 4.55 -14.15
CA ILE A 207 -9.43 3.94 -14.18
C ILE A 207 -9.82 3.43 -15.57
N ALA A 208 -10.29 2.18 -15.61
CA ALA A 208 -10.78 1.51 -16.81
C ALA A 208 -12.22 1.03 -16.60
N THR A 209 -13.12 1.96 -16.27
CA THR A 209 -14.45 1.62 -15.75
C THR A 209 -15.55 1.48 -16.80
N SER A 210 -16.63 0.80 -16.45
CA SER A 210 -17.85 0.66 -17.26
C SER A 210 -19.08 0.90 -16.40
N GLN A 211 -20.19 1.39 -16.99
CA GLN A 211 -21.46 1.45 -16.27
C GLN A 211 -22.24 0.14 -16.36
N LYS A 212 -22.39 -0.43 -17.56
CA LYS A 212 -23.37 -1.52 -17.80
C LYS A 212 -22.87 -2.68 -18.63
N SER A 213 -21.56 -2.73 -18.83
CA SER A 213 -20.87 -3.70 -19.66
C SER A 213 -19.60 -4.17 -18.95
N ARG A 214 -18.75 -4.90 -19.67
CA ARG A 214 -17.44 -5.26 -19.14
C ARG A 214 -16.55 -4.02 -18.96
N GLY A 215 -15.90 -3.88 -17.80
CA GLY A 215 -14.81 -2.92 -17.57
C GLY A 215 -13.64 -3.13 -18.54
N GLY A 216 -12.77 -2.13 -18.66
CA GLY A 216 -11.50 -2.32 -19.35
C GLY A 216 -10.48 -2.98 -18.44
N ASP A 217 -9.55 -3.72 -19.02
CA ASP A 217 -8.44 -4.33 -18.30
C ASP A 217 -7.30 -3.29 -18.12
N ILE A 218 -6.60 -3.36 -16.99
CA ILE A 218 -5.41 -2.54 -16.70
C ILE A 218 -4.21 -3.47 -16.60
N ARG A 219 -3.19 -3.25 -17.44
CA ARG A 219 -1.93 -3.99 -17.41
C ARG A 219 -0.75 -3.05 -17.17
N LEU A 220 0.05 -3.36 -16.17
CA LEU A 220 1.26 -2.63 -15.80
C LEU A 220 2.46 -3.58 -15.90
N ASP A 221 3.41 -3.26 -16.77
CA ASP A 221 4.67 -3.98 -16.95
C ASP A 221 5.82 -3.03 -16.59
N LEU A 222 6.48 -3.30 -15.46
CA LEU A 222 7.36 -2.31 -14.83
C LEU A 222 8.45 -2.91 -13.95
N ASP A 223 9.37 -2.08 -13.45
CA ASP A 223 10.35 -2.50 -12.44
C ASP A 223 9.82 -2.18 -11.02
N THR A 224 9.35 -0.94 -10.79
CA THR A 224 8.83 -0.51 -9.49
C THR A 224 7.51 0.25 -9.57
N LEU A 225 6.53 -0.12 -8.75
CA LEU A 225 5.24 0.58 -8.64
C LEU A 225 5.08 1.18 -7.24
N THR A 226 4.79 2.47 -7.17
CA THR A 226 4.33 3.13 -5.95
C THR A 226 2.93 3.71 -6.14
N VAL A 227 1.98 3.28 -5.33
CA VAL A 227 0.64 3.87 -5.22
C VAL A 227 0.47 4.45 -3.82
N ASN A 228 0.49 5.78 -3.70
CA ASN A 228 0.38 6.45 -2.41
C ASN A 228 -0.81 7.43 -2.38
N ASN A 229 -1.79 7.17 -1.52
CA ASN A 229 -3.02 7.96 -1.43
C ASN A 229 -3.74 8.05 -2.80
N SER A 230 -3.73 6.96 -3.58
CA SER A 230 -4.15 6.91 -4.98
C SER A 230 -4.86 5.60 -5.34
N GLU A 231 -5.50 5.56 -6.51
CA GLU A 231 -6.37 4.45 -6.93
C GLU A 231 -6.00 3.91 -8.32
N ILE A 232 -5.95 2.58 -8.46
CA ILE A 232 -5.94 1.87 -9.74
C ILE A 232 -7.17 0.94 -9.77
N SER A 233 -8.06 1.12 -10.73
CA SER A 233 -9.39 0.49 -10.66
C SER A 233 -9.95 0.09 -12.03
N ALA A 234 -10.22 -1.20 -12.18
CA ALA A 234 -10.88 -1.79 -13.35
C ALA A 234 -12.32 -2.19 -13.02
N SER A 235 -13.16 -1.23 -12.62
CA SER A 235 -14.48 -1.50 -12.03
C SER A 235 -15.67 -1.36 -12.98
N THR A 236 -16.81 -1.94 -12.62
CA THR A 236 -18.10 -1.71 -13.28
C THR A 236 -19.22 -1.44 -12.27
N GLU A 237 -20.26 -0.71 -12.66
CA GLU A 237 -21.50 -0.68 -11.86
C GLU A 237 -22.23 -2.01 -12.03
N THR A 238 -22.70 -2.30 -13.25
CA THR A 238 -23.38 -3.56 -13.61
C THR A 238 -22.64 -4.27 -14.75
N GLY A 239 -22.68 -5.60 -14.79
CA GLY A 239 -21.91 -6.42 -15.76
C GLY A 239 -20.63 -6.97 -15.14
N SER A 240 -19.58 -7.16 -15.94
CA SER A 240 -18.30 -7.69 -15.43
C SER A 240 -17.26 -6.58 -15.24
N ALA A 241 -16.46 -6.61 -14.17
CA ALA A 241 -15.30 -5.74 -14.02
C ALA A 241 -14.24 -6.06 -15.09
N GLY A 242 -13.16 -5.29 -15.13
CA GLY A 242 -11.94 -5.67 -15.85
C GLY A 242 -10.94 -6.37 -14.93
N ASN A 243 -9.90 -6.95 -15.52
CA ASN A 243 -8.75 -7.44 -14.75
C ASN A 243 -7.78 -6.31 -14.44
N VAL A 244 -7.08 -6.39 -13.31
CA VAL A 244 -5.87 -5.60 -13.07
C VAL A 244 -4.68 -6.54 -12.95
N GLU A 245 -3.70 -6.39 -13.83
CA GLU A 245 -2.47 -7.17 -13.85
C GLU A 245 -1.28 -6.24 -13.60
N VAL A 246 -0.52 -6.51 -12.55
CA VAL A 246 0.72 -5.79 -12.21
C VAL A 246 1.87 -6.77 -12.23
N VAL A 247 2.78 -6.59 -13.19
CA VAL A 247 4.04 -7.33 -13.27
C VAL A 247 5.16 -6.33 -13.01
N ALA A 248 5.74 -6.40 -11.82
CA ALA A 248 6.75 -5.47 -11.33
C ALA A 248 8.03 -6.23 -10.98
N LYS A 249 9.16 -6.00 -11.68
CA LYS A 249 10.37 -6.80 -11.44
C LYS A 249 10.86 -6.73 -9.99
N ASP A 250 10.88 -5.53 -9.40
CA ASP A 250 11.54 -5.30 -8.12
C ASP A 250 10.55 -5.14 -6.97
N SER A 251 9.57 -4.22 -7.08
CA SER A 251 8.65 -3.98 -5.96
C SER A 251 7.33 -3.32 -6.31
N VAL A 252 6.34 -3.59 -5.47
CA VAL A 252 5.04 -2.90 -5.41
C VAL A 252 4.83 -2.38 -3.99
N LEU A 253 4.66 -1.06 -3.87
CA LEU A 253 4.32 -0.39 -2.61
C LEU A 253 2.97 0.31 -2.74
N LEU A 254 2.00 -0.12 -1.93
CA LEU A 254 0.70 0.52 -1.78
C LEU A 254 0.57 1.13 -0.39
N SER A 255 0.14 2.39 -0.30
CA SER A 255 0.13 3.09 0.99
C SER A 255 -0.97 4.15 1.09
N GLY A 256 -1.64 4.20 2.24
CA GLY A 256 -2.50 5.33 2.62
C GLY A 256 -3.97 5.22 2.19
N THR A 257 -4.64 6.39 2.17
CA THR A 257 -6.07 6.56 1.86
C THR A 257 -6.24 7.69 0.87
N LEU A 258 -7.34 7.69 0.11
CA LEU A 258 -7.62 8.76 -0.85
C LEU A 258 -7.79 10.11 -0.13
N PRO A 259 -7.17 11.18 -0.64
CA PRO A 259 -7.37 12.52 -0.08
C PRO A 259 -8.80 13.01 -0.36
N ASP A 260 -9.22 14.03 0.37
CA ASP A 260 -10.54 14.62 0.19
C ASP A 260 -10.62 15.33 -1.16
N ASP A 261 -11.78 15.23 -1.83
CA ASP A 261 -12.01 15.93 -3.08
C ASP A 261 -12.02 17.45 -2.84
N PRO A 262 -11.21 18.25 -3.55
CA PRO A 262 -11.14 19.69 -3.30
C PRO A 262 -12.47 20.43 -3.53
N ILE A 263 -13.42 19.86 -4.29
CA ILE A 263 -14.73 20.47 -4.58
C ILE A 263 -15.87 19.77 -3.83
N SER A 264 -15.64 18.57 -3.30
CA SER A 264 -16.62 17.84 -2.51
C SER A 264 -15.91 17.10 -1.38
N PRO A 265 -15.30 17.86 -0.44
CA PRO A 265 -14.55 17.24 0.63
C PRO A 265 -15.51 16.38 1.46
N ASN A 266 -15.04 15.21 1.86
CA ASN A 266 -15.74 14.37 2.83
C ASN A 266 -16.00 15.19 4.11
N LEU A 267 -17.08 14.88 4.82
CA LEU A 267 -17.26 15.50 6.14
C LEU A 267 -16.07 15.09 7.03
N PRO A 268 -15.66 15.91 8.01
CA PRO A 268 -14.50 15.58 8.86
C PRO A 268 -14.61 14.24 9.61
N GLU A 269 -15.83 13.73 9.78
CA GLU A 269 -16.12 12.45 10.43
C GLU A 269 -16.34 11.30 9.42
N ASP A 270 -16.47 11.62 8.13
CA ASP A 270 -16.58 10.62 7.08
C ASP A 270 -15.20 9.97 6.90
N PRO A 271 -15.10 8.65 7.07
CA PRO A 271 -13.80 8.05 7.07
C PRO A 271 -13.32 7.92 5.60
N LYS A 272 -12.01 7.90 5.36
CA LYS A 272 -11.44 8.05 4.00
C LYS A 272 -11.43 6.71 3.26
N SER A 273 -11.80 6.73 1.99
CA SER A 273 -11.70 5.55 1.13
C SER A 273 -10.24 5.08 1.05
N PRO A 274 -9.97 3.77 1.09
CA PRO A 274 -8.61 3.24 1.01
C PRO A 274 -7.99 3.55 -0.35
N ALA A 275 -6.67 3.76 -0.36
CA ALA A 275 -5.88 3.76 -1.58
C ALA A 275 -5.62 2.31 -2.01
N GLY A 276 -5.23 2.10 -3.27
CA GLY A 276 -4.72 0.82 -3.74
C GLY A 276 -5.32 0.36 -5.06
N ILE A 277 -5.51 -0.96 -5.19
CA ILE A 277 -5.81 -1.64 -6.46
C ILE A 277 -7.13 -2.40 -6.37
N PHE A 278 -8.01 -2.19 -7.34
CA PHE A 278 -9.38 -2.68 -7.29
C PHE A 278 -9.85 -3.29 -8.62
N ALA A 279 -10.49 -4.46 -8.54
CA ALA A 279 -11.41 -4.94 -9.56
C ALA A 279 -12.78 -5.12 -8.89
N ALA A 280 -13.74 -4.24 -9.19
CA ALA A 280 -15.02 -4.23 -8.48
C ALA A 280 -16.24 -4.21 -9.39
N ALA A 281 -17.32 -4.85 -8.94
CA ALA A 281 -18.65 -4.77 -9.51
C ALA A 281 -19.65 -4.35 -8.42
N THR A 282 -20.20 -3.14 -8.52
CA THR A 282 -20.88 -2.51 -7.35
C THR A 282 -22.40 -2.68 -7.31
N GLU A 283 -23.04 -3.13 -8.40
CA GLU A 283 -24.49 -3.25 -8.53
C GLU A 283 -24.88 -4.63 -9.14
N GLY A 284 -24.44 -5.73 -8.51
CA GLY A 284 -24.88 -7.09 -8.87
C GLY A 284 -24.16 -7.71 -10.07
N GLY A 285 -22.95 -7.23 -10.36
CA GLY A 285 -22.10 -7.72 -11.44
C GLY A 285 -21.08 -8.79 -11.03
N THR A 286 -20.16 -9.11 -11.92
CA THR A 286 -19.04 -10.03 -11.63
C THR A 286 -17.75 -9.23 -11.51
N ALA A 287 -17.08 -9.26 -10.36
CA ALA A 287 -15.71 -8.78 -10.29
C ALA A 287 -14.79 -9.83 -10.91
N GLN A 288 -13.84 -9.39 -11.75
CA GLN A 288 -12.85 -10.27 -12.35
C GLN A 288 -11.65 -10.38 -11.41
N ASN A 289 -10.42 -10.40 -11.93
CA ASN A 289 -9.26 -10.73 -11.13
C ASN A 289 -8.33 -9.54 -10.91
N VAL A 290 -7.58 -9.61 -9.81
CA VAL A 290 -6.38 -8.80 -9.61
C VAL A 290 -5.20 -9.76 -9.47
N THR A 291 -4.16 -9.57 -10.26
CA THR A 291 -2.92 -10.36 -10.20
C THR A 291 -1.74 -9.41 -9.97
N ILE A 292 -0.91 -9.73 -8.98
CA ILE A 292 0.34 -9.01 -8.71
C ILE A 292 1.50 -10.01 -8.69
N GLU A 293 2.51 -9.74 -9.52
CA GLU A 293 3.78 -10.48 -9.59
C GLU A 293 4.94 -9.52 -9.34
N THR A 294 5.72 -9.76 -8.27
CA THR A 294 6.87 -8.91 -7.92
C THR A 294 7.82 -9.54 -6.92
N ASP A 295 9.09 -9.11 -6.82
CA ASP A 295 9.98 -9.61 -5.76
C ASP A 295 9.47 -9.17 -4.36
N GLU A 296 9.09 -7.90 -4.19
CA GLU A 296 8.62 -7.37 -2.90
C GLU A 296 7.25 -6.68 -3.00
N LEU A 297 6.23 -7.21 -2.31
CA LEU A 297 4.93 -6.56 -2.15
C LEU A 297 4.76 -6.02 -0.73
N THR A 298 4.54 -4.70 -0.61
CA THR A 298 4.17 -4.04 0.64
C THR A 298 2.84 -3.31 0.50
N VAL A 299 1.90 -3.60 1.40
CA VAL A 299 0.63 -2.88 1.51
C VAL A 299 0.53 -2.32 2.93
N GLU A 300 0.54 -0.99 3.04
CA GLU A 300 0.66 -0.33 4.34
C GLU A 300 -0.33 0.81 4.56
N LYS A 301 -0.46 1.24 5.83
CA LYS A 301 -1.16 2.48 6.22
C LYS A 301 -2.61 2.56 5.71
N GLY A 302 -3.35 1.45 5.74
CA GLY A 302 -4.76 1.37 5.33
C GLY A 302 -4.98 1.16 3.84
N ALA A 303 -3.92 0.93 3.05
CA ALA A 303 -4.06 0.58 1.64
C ALA A 303 -4.71 -0.80 1.46
N ARG A 304 -5.40 -0.98 0.33
CA ARG A 304 -6.18 -2.17 0.02
C ARG A 304 -5.92 -2.68 -1.40
N ILE A 305 -5.80 -4.00 -1.52
CA ILE A 305 -6.01 -4.70 -2.80
C ILE A 305 -7.32 -5.47 -2.68
N ALA A 306 -8.25 -5.25 -3.61
CA ALA A 306 -9.54 -5.92 -3.53
C ALA A 306 -10.13 -6.38 -4.85
N VAL A 307 -10.76 -7.55 -4.79
CA VAL A 307 -11.68 -8.09 -5.78
C VAL A 307 -13.06 -8.18 -5.13
N SER A 308 -13.97 -7.28 -5.49
CA SER A 308 -15.26 -7.20 -4.77
C SER A 308 -16.45 -7.07 -5.69
N ALA A 309 -17.43 -7.95 -5.52
CA ALA A 309 -18.72 -7.85 -6.19
C ALA A 309 -19.85 -7.41 -5.25
N VAL A 310 -19.46 -6.80 -4.12
CA VAL A 310 -20.34 -6.24 -3.10
C VAL A 310 -19.75 -4.93 -2.55
N PRO A 311 -20.59 -4.03 -2.03
CA PRO A 311 -20.09 -2.87 -1.28
C PRO A 311 -19.26 -3.32 -0.07
N LEU A 312 -18.15 -2.64 0.18
CA LEU A 312 -17.26 -2.90 1.31
C LEU A 312 -17.26 -1.72 2.27
N THR A 313 -17.26 -2.05 3.56
CA THR A 313 -16.93 -1.10 4.62
C THR A 313 -15.47 -0.64 4.50
N GLN A 314 -15.13 0.39 5.27
CA GLN A 314 -13.76 0.92 5.30
C GLN A 314 -12.75 -0.02 5.94
N ASN A 315 -13.21 -0.95 6.77
CA ASN A 315 -12.37 -1.99 7.34
C ASN A 315 -12.27 -3.23 6.44
N GLY A 316 -12.88 -3.19 5.25
CA GLY A 316 -12.74 -4.25 4.23
C GLY A 316 -13.86 -5.28 4.22
N PHE A 317 -14.73 -5.30 5.23
CA PHE A 317 -15.83 -6.26 5.34
C PHE A 317 -16.99 -5.93 4.39
N PRO A 318 -17.70 -6.93 3.84
CA PRO A 318 -18.94 -6.72 3.10
C PRO A 318 -19.98 -5.94 3.90
N GLU A 319 -20.71 -5.05 3.24
CA GLU A 319 -21.88 -4.43 3.85
C GLU A 319 -23.00 -5.47 4.05
N THR A 320 -23.70 -5.37 5.19
CA THR A 320 -24.70 -6.37 5.62
C THR A 320 -26.15 -5.99 5.30
N GLU A 321 -26.43 -4.73 5.00
CA GLU A 321 -27.75 -4.19 4.65
C GLU A 321 -27.85 -3.82 3.17
N VAL A 322 -27.43 -4.74 2.30
CA VAL A 322 -27.43 -4.53 0.84
C VAL A 322 -28.63 -5.22 0.20
N ASP A 323 -29.25 -4.57 -0.78
CA ASP A 323 -30.29 -5.17 -1.63
C ASP A 323 -29.71 -6.38 -2.38
N GLU A 324 -30.38 -7.53 -2.33
CA GLU A 324 -29.93 -8.77 -2.99
C GLU A 324 -29.67 -8.59 -4.49
N SER A 325 -30.36 -7.65 -5.15
CA SER A 325 -30.14 -7.33 -6.56
C SER A 325 -28.79 -6.66 -6.85
N LYS A 326 -28.12 -6.13 -5.83
CA LYS A 326 -26.80 -5.49 -5.92
C LYS A 326 -25.65 -6.42 -5.54
N LEU A 327 -25.97 -7.62 -5.08
CA LEU A 327 -24.99 -8.62 -4.72
C LEU A 327 -24.52 -9.33 -6.00
N GLY A 328 -23.21 -9.45 -6.17
CA GLY A 328 -22.58 -10.01 -7.36
C GLY A 328 -21.61 -11.16 -7.06
N GLN A 329 -20.89 -11.64 -8.08
CA GLN A 329 -19.88 -12.70 -7.94
C GLN A 329 -18.47 -12.11 -7.95
N ALA A 330 -17.64 -12.39 -6.94
CA ALA A 330 -16.23 -12.02 -6.97
C ALA A 330 -15.35 -13.08 -7.65
N GLY A 331 -14.29 -12.61 -8.31
CA GLY A 331 -13.24 -13.43 -8.91
C GLY A 331 -12.10 -13.70 -7.93
N THR A 332 -10.88 -13.75 -8.47
CA THR A 332 -9.67 -14.17 -7.75
C THR A 332 -8.70 -13.00 -7.54
N LEU A 333 -8.16 -12.89 -6.33
CA LEU A 333 -6.99 -12.08 -6.01
C LEU A 333 -5.76 -13.01 -5.95
N GLU A 334 -4.81 -12.82 -6.86
CA GLU A 334 -3.60 -13.64 -6.94
C GLU A 334 -2.35 -12.80 -6.65
N ILE A 335 -1.56 -13.23 -5.67
CA ILE A 335 -0.29 -12.61 -5.26
C ILE A 335 0.84 -13.61 -5.44
N LYS A 336 1.82 -13.25 -6.27
CA LYS A 336 3.09 -13.97 -6.43
C LYS A 336 4.21 -13.02 -6.05
N ALA A 337 4.88 -13.30 -4.95
CA ALA A 337 6.04 -12.50 -4.57
C ALA A 337 7.13 -13.28 -3.84
N ASP A 338 8.35 -12.76 -3.80
CA ASP A 338 9.39 -13.35 -2.93
C ASP A 338 9.14 -12.97 -1.45
N SER A 339 8.59 -11.78 -1.20
CA SER A 339 8.12 -11.35 0.12
C SER A 339 6.83 -10.55 0.08
N LEU A 340 6.01 -10.68 1.14
CA LEU A 340 4.76 -9.96 1.34
C LEU A 340 4.75 -9.33 2.73
N THR A 341 4.55 -8.02 2.81
CA THR A 341 4.33 -7.30 4.08
C THR A 341 2.99 -6.59 4.04
N LEU A 342 2.11 -6.91 4.97
CA LEU A 342 0.93 -6.09 5.31
C LEU A 342 1.21 -5.37 6.63
N ASP A 343 1.17 -4.04 6.62
CA ASP A 343 1.34 -3.18 7.81
C ASP A 343 0.14 -2.24 7.88
N ASN A 344 -0.89 -2.64 8.62
CA ASN A 344 -2.23 -2.07 8.47
C ASN A 344 -2.75 -2.18 7.02
N GLY A 345 -2.37 -3.24 6.31
CA GLY A 345 -2.74 -3.50 4.92
C GLY A 345 -3.92 -4.46 4.79
N GLN A 346 -4.64 -4.39 3.67
CA GLN A 346 -5.84 -5.21 3.44
C GLN A 346 -5.78 -5.94 2.08
N LEU A 347 -5.97 -7.27 2.10
CA LEU A 347 -6.20 -8.11 0.91
C LEU A 347 -7.62 -8.68 0.98
N ILE A 348 -8.50 -8.29 0.06
CA ILE A 348 -9.94 -8.58 0.17
C ILE A 348 -10.48 -9.25 -1.10
N ALA A 349 -11.19 -10.36 -0.93
CA ALA A 349 -12.08 -10.94 -1.93
C ALA A 349 -13.49 -11.05 -1.32
N ALA A 350 -14.50 -10.49 -1.98
CA ALA A 350 -15.84 -10.40 -1.39
C ALA A 350 -16.97 -10.68 -2.39
N THR A 351 -17.76 -11.72 -2.10
CA THR A 351 -18.84 -12.18 -2.97
C THR A 351 -20.22 -12.00 -2.32
N GLY A 352 -21.25 -11.89 -3.17
CA GLY A 352 -22.64 -11.68 -2.78
C GLY A 352 -23.63 -12.63 -3.46
N GLN A 353 -23.19 -13.44 -4.42
CA GLN A 353 -24.02 -14.41 -5.11
C GLN A 353 -23.45 -15.82 -4.97
N LYS A 354 -24.36 -16.78 -4.79
CA LYS A 354 -24.02 -18.19 -4.79
C LYS A 354 -23.62 -18.60 -6.21
N THR A 355 -22.47 -19.19 -6.33
CA THR A 355 -21.96 -19.75 -7.58
C THR A 355 -22.13 -21.26 -7.56
N GLU A 356 -22.36 -21.86 -8.74
CA GLU A 356 -22.26 -23.33 -8.88
C GLU A 356 -20.79 -23.78 -8.75
N ASP A 357 -19.84 -22.88 -9.05
CA ASP A 357 -18.40 -23.05 -8.85
C ASP A 357 -18.01 -22.71 -7.42
N LYS A 358 -17.16 -23.53 -6.78
CA LYS A 358 -16.76 -23.37 -5.37
C LYS A 358 -15.71 -22.29 -5.13
N ASP A 359 -15.39 -21.48 -6.12
CA ASP A 359 -14.17 -20.66 -6.18
C ASP A 359 -14.45 -19.15 -6.23
N ALA A 360 -15.67 -18.71 -5.92
CA ALA A 360 -15.95 -17.27 -5.81
C ALA A 360 -15.19 -16.66 -4.62
N ALA A 361 -14.72 -15.43 -4.79
CA ALA A 361 -13.90 -14.74 -3.78
C ALA A 361 -12.69 -15.58 -3.33
N THR A 362 -11.84 -15.99 -4.27
CA THR A 362 -10.60 -16.72 -3.97
C THR A 362 -9.44 -15.76 -3.76
N ILE A 363 -8.63 -16.00 -2.73
CA ILE A 363 -7.34 -15.33 -2.52
C ILE A 363 -6.23 -16.37 -2.59
N ASP A 364 -5.36 -16.25 -3.60
CA ASP A 364 -4.21 -17.11 -3.81
C ASP A 364 -2.92 -16.34 -3.49
N ILE A 365 -2.17 -16.80 -2.49
CA ILE A 365 -0.90 -16.19 -2.06
C ILE A 365 0.21 -17.23 -2.20
N ASN A 366 1.19 -16.94 -3.06
CA ASN A 366 2.41 -17.73 -3.21
C ASN A 366 3.63 -16.86 -2.90
N VAL A 367 4.20 -17.08 -1.72
CA VAL A 367 5.33 -16.30 -1.21
C VAL A 367 6.42 -17.22 -0.64
N PRO A 368 7.39 -17.67 -1.47
CA PRO A 368 8.43 -18.61 -1.04
C PRO A 368 9.31 -18.11 0.12
N GLY A 369 9.46 -16.79 0.27
CA GLY A 369 10.22 -16.18 1.36
C GLY A 369 9.38 -15.99 2.62
N VAL A 370 8.99 -14.74 2.91
CA VAL A 370 8.33 -14.36 4.16
C VAL A 370 7.05 -13.57 3.92
N ILE A 371 6.02 -13.90 4.69
CA ILE A 371 4.77 -13.16 4.83
C ILE A 371 4.75 -12.53 6.23
N ILE A 372 4.67 -11.21 6.31
CA ILE A 372 4.55 -10.46 7.56
C ILE A 372 3.17 -9.80 7.59
N LEU A 373 2.39 -10.08 8.64
CA LEU A 373 1.15 -9.39 8.94
C LEU A 373 1.36 -8.56 10.20
N ASP A 374 1.27 -7.25 10.11
CA ASP A 374 1.51 -6.33 11.23
C ASP A 374 0.44 -5.24 11.33
N ASN A 375 0.30 -4.63 12.50
CA ASN A 375 -0.53 -3.47 12.78
C ASN A 375 -1.98 -3.58 12.25
N ASN A 376 -2.73 -4.58 12.71
CA ASN A 376 -4.14 -4.74 12.35
C ASN A 376 -4.36 -4.99 10.85
N SER A 377 -3.57 -5.89 10.26
CA SER A 377 -3.67 -6.28 8.85
C SER A 377 -4.74 -7.35 8.62
N LEU A 378 -5.31 -7.39 7.41
CA LEU A 378 -6.44 -8.26 7.09
C LEU A 378 -6.26 -8.98 5.75
N ILE A 379 -6.47 -10.29 5.76
CA ILE A 379 -6.72 -11.10 4.57
C ILE A 379 -8.15 -11.65 4.69
N LEU A 380 -9.05 -11.25 3.79
CA LEU A 380 -10.48 -11.54 3.91
C LEU A 380 -11.09 -12.08 2.61
N ALA A 381 -11.55 -13.32 2.63
CA ALA A 381 -12.37 -13.94 1.59
C ALA A 381 -13.82 -14.15 2.08
N SER A 382 -14.62 -13.08 2.10
CA SER A 382 -15.93 -13.07 2.77
C SER A 382 -17.13 -13.11 1.83
N ALA A 383 -18.26 -13.60 2.34
CA ALA A 383 -19.53 -13.67 1.65
C ALA A 383 -20.67 -12.99 2.42
N THR A 384 -21.46 -12.21 1.69
CA THR A 384 -22.74 -11.65 2.14
C THR A 384 -23.89 -12.16 1.26
N GLY A 385 -25.13 -12.00 1.72
CA GLY A 385 -26.31 -12.49 1.01
C GLY A 385 -26.81 -13.85 1.49
N ASN A 386 -28.06 -14.17 1.13
CA ASN A 386 -28.76 -15.35 1.64
C ASN A 386 -28.22 -16.65 1.02
N GLY A 387 -27.63 -17.54 1.84
CA GLY A 387 -27.14 -18.85 1.40
C GLY A 387 -25.90 -18.80 0.51
N VAL A 388 -25.14 -17.70 0.57
CA VAL A 388 -23.87 -17.49 -0.13
C VAL A 388 -22.76 -17.93 0.80
N ASP A 389 -21.95 -18.86 0.31
CA ASP A 389 -20.88 -19.51 1.07
C ASP A 389 -19.61 -18.63 1.01
N GLY A 390 -18.80 -18.68 2.07
CA GLY A 390 -17.55 -17.93 2.19
C GLY A 390 -16.55 -18.28 1.09
N GLY A 391 -15.61 -17.38 0.81
CA GLY A 391 -14.59 -17.57 -0.22
C GLY A 391 -13.49 -18.53 0.20
N ASN A 392 -12.49 -18.71 -0.67
CA ASN A 392 -11.34 -19.57 -0.38
C ASN A 392 -10.07 -18.74 -0.19
N ILE A 393 -9.20 -19.18 0.71
CA ILE A 393 -7.87 -18.60 0.91
C ILE A 393 -6.85 -19.73 0.84
N ASP A 394 -5.95 -19.65 -0.14
CA ASP A 394 -4.86 -20.58 -0.35
C ASP A 394 -3.53 -19.81 -0.12
N ILE A 395 -2.80 -20.17 0.93
CA ILE A 395 -1.50 -19.54 1.27
C ILE A 395 -0.42 -20.59 1.18
N SER A 396 0.57 -20.35 0.32
CA SER A 396 1.73 -21.21 0.13
C SER A 396 3.02 -20.39 0.23
N GLY A 397 4.07 -20.95 0.85
CA GLY A 397 5.29 -20.18 1.05
C GLY A 397 6.27 -20.70 2.09
N GLY A 398 7.21 -19.82 2.46
CA GLY A 398 8.19 -20.07 3.51
C GLY A 398 7.60 -19.86 4.89
N VAL A 399 7.69 -18.65 5.45
CA VAL A 399 7.24 -18.37 6.82
C VAL A 399 6.16 -17.28 6.84
N LEU A 400 5.09 -17.49 7.62
CA LEU A 400 4.15 -16.44 7.99
C LEU A 400 4.34 -16.04 9.46
N LEU A 401 4.52 -14.75 9.69
CA LEU A 401 4.64 -14.13 11.01
C LEU A 401 3.56 -13.06 11.19
N ALA A 402 2.67 -13.26 12.15
CA ALA A 402 1.74 -12.22 12.58
C ALA A 402 2.34 -11.43 13.76
N LEU A 403 2.23 -10.10 13.71
CA LEU A 403 2.68 -9.13 14.69
C LEU A 403 1.48 -8.27 15.14
N PRO A 404 1.52 -7.71 16.36
CA PRO A 404 2.59 -7.85 17.37
C PRO A 404 2.59 -9.23 18.05
N LEU A 405 3.74 -9.66 18.59
CA LEU A 405 3.85 -10.87 19.42
C LEU A 405 3.25 -10.70 20.85
N THR A 406 2.69 -9.53 21.14
CA THR A 406 2.15 -9.15 22.44
C THR A 406 0.75 -8.61 22.28
N ASN A 407 -0.18 -9.03 23.15
CA ASN A 407 -1.60 -8.65 23.08
C ASN A 407 -1.86 -7.22 23.59
N ASP A 408 -0.89 -6.32 23.45
CA ASP A 408 -0.99 -4.91 23.85
C ASP A 408 -1.39 -4.01 22.66
N GLU A 409 -1.26 -4.50 21.42
CA GLU A 409 -1.70 -3.84 20.20
C GLU A 409 -2.58 -4.81 19.40
N LYS A 410 -3.28 -4.29 18.38
CA LYS A 410 -4.23 -5.09 17.63
C LYS A 410 -3.54 -6.14 16.77
N GLY A 411 -4.06 -7.37 16.80
CA GLY A 411 -3.55 -8.48 16.01
C GLY A 411 -3.94 -8.40 14.54
N SER A 412 -3.45 -9.33 13.73
CA SER A 412 -3.75 -9.41 12.30
C SER A 412 -4.48 -10.70 11.95
N ASP A 413 -5.35 -10.66 10.94
CA ASP A 413 -6.35 -11.70 10.75
C ASP A 413 -6.45 -12.25 9.33
N ILE A 414 -6.84 -13.53 9.26
CA ILE A 414 -7.11 -14.26 8.01
C ILE A 414 -8.49 -14.91 8.10
N PHE A 415 -9.45 -14.38 7.35
CA PHE A 415 -10.86 -14.75 7.47
C PHE A 415 -11.50 -15.18 6.15
N ALA A 416 -12.17 -16.33 6.15
CA ALA A 416 -12.97 -16.85 5.04
C ALA A 416 -14.44 -17.02 5.47
N ASN A 417 -15.04 -15.95 5.99
CA ASN A 417 -16.32 -16.03 6.70
C ASN A 417 -17.53 -15.90 5.76
N ALA A 418 -18.70 -16.28 6.26
CA ALA A 418 -19.98 -16.10 5.57
C ALA A 418 -21.05 -15.59 6.52
N GLN A 419 -21.84 -14.60 6.06
CA GLN A 419 -22.93 -14.05 6.87
C GLN A 419 -24.09 -15.04 7.05
N LYS A 420 -24.56 -15.66 5.96
CA LYS A 420 -25.77 -16.50 5.94
C LYS A 420 -25.63 -17.82 5.16
N GLY A 421 -24.45 -18.13 4.66
CA GLY A 421 -24.12 -19.43 4.06
C GLY A 421 -23.13 -20.20 4.93
N ASP A 422 -22.53 -21.23 4.35
CA ASP A 422 -21.45 -21.97 5.00
C ASP A 422 -20.15 -21.16 4.98
N GLY A 423 -19.31 -21.32 5.99
CA GLY A 423 -17.96 -20.73 6.00
C GLY A 423 -17.12 -21.27 4.84
N GLY A 424 -16.15 -20.48 4.41
CA GLY A 424 -15.25 -20.78 3.30
C GLY A 424 -14.17 -21.81 3.63
N ARG A 425 -13.11 -21.88 2.82
CA ARG A 425 -11.97 -22.77 3.07
C ARG A 425 -10.69 -21.98 3.22
N ILE A 426 -9.86 -22.36 4.19
CA ILE A 426 -8.51 -21.81 4.35
C ILE A 426 -7.52 -22.97 4.32
N ASP A 427 -6.64 -22.99 3.32
CA ASP A 427 -5.56 -23.97 3.19
C ASP A 427 -4.21 -23.24 3.27
N ILE A 428 -3.42 -23.57 4.29
CA ILE A 428 -2.11 -22.96 4.56
C ILE A 428 -1.03 -24.04 4.45
N THR A 429 -0.10 -23.86 3.52
CA THR A 429 1.06 -24.73 3.30
C THR A 429 2.35 -23.93 3.45
N LEU A 430 2.99 -24.01 4.62
CA LEU A 430 4.16 -23.19 4.96
C LEU A 430 5.30 -24.01 5.56
N GLU A 431 6.51 -23.48 5.54
CA GLU A 431 7.60 -23.95 6.39
C GLU A 431 7.35 -23.58 7.86
N GLY A 432 6.77 -22.41 8.16
CA GLY A 432 6.45 -21.98 9.52
C GLY A 432 5.26 -21.02 9.60
N LEU A 433 4.47 -21.13 10.67
CA LEU A 433 3.34 -20.25 10.99
C LEU A 433 3.43 -19.85 12.47
N PHE A 434 3.54 -18.54 12.74
CA PHE A 434 3.77 -18.01 14.08
C PHE A 434 2.72 -16.99 14.50
N ASN A 435 2.35 -17.04 15.79
CA ASN A 435 1.47 -16.06 16.43
C ASN A 435 0.09 -15.93 15.77
N MET A 436 -0.52 -17.04 15.34
CA MET A 436 -1.89 -17.05 14.82
C MET A 436 -2.72 -18.16 15.45
N LYS A 437 -3.90 -17.79 15.98
CA LYS A 437 -4.85 -18.68 16.63
C LYS A 437 -6.01 -19.02 15.71
N VAL A 438 -6.30 -20.30 15.55
CA VAL A 438 -7.49 -20.73 14.79
C VAL A 438 -8.73 -20.64 15.68
N LEU A 439 -9.78 -20.02 15.15
CA LEU A 439 -11.09 -19.91 15.78
C LEU A 439 -12.05 -20.96 15.19
N GLU A 440 -12.71 -21.72 16.06
CA GLU A 440 -13.69 -22.74 15.68
C GLU A 440 -15.14 -22.34 16.02
N ASP A 441 -15.32 -21.23 16.74
CA ASP A 441 -16.62 -20.73 17.18
C ASP A 441 -16.75 -19.21 17.02
N THR A 442 -17.97 -18.70 17.18
CA THR A 442 -18.31 -17.29 16.98
C THR A 442 -17.97 -16.39 18.18
N SER A 443 -17.30 -16.89 19.22
CA SER A 443 -17.12 -16.13 20.47
C SER A 443 -16.32 -14.84 20.28
N ALA A 444 -15.26 -14.87 19.46
CA ALA A 444 -14.47 -13.69 19.09
C ALA A 444 -15.26 -12.66 18.25
N PHE A 445 -16.38 -13.08 17.66
CA PHE A 445 -17.26 -12.26 16.83
C PHE A 445 -18.51 -11.80 17.57
N THR A 446 -18.63 -12.07 18.87
CA THR A 446 -19.84 -11.80 19.64
C THR A 446 -19.60 -10.65 20.63
N ASP A 447 -20.42 -9.60 20.56
CA ASP A 447 -20.33 -8.49 21.52
C ASP A 447 -20.89 -8.86 22.90
N SER A 448 -20.82 -7.91 23.85
CA SER A 448 -21.31 -8.10 25.21
C SER A 448 -22.82 -8.35 25.31
N ASP A 449 -23.59 -7.97 24.28
CA ASP A 449 -25.04 -8.16 24.20
C ASP A 449 -25.42 -9.48 23.50
N GLY A 450 -24.43 -10.27 23.06
CA GLY A 450 -24.64 -11.53 22.37
C GLY A 450 -24.92 -11.37 20.87
N LYS A 451 -24.67 -10.19 20.29
CA LYS A 451 -24.84 -9.95 18.86
C LYS A 451 -23.55 -10.27 18.13
N ILE A 452 -23.67 -10.99 17.01
CA ILE A 452 -22.55 -11.29 16.12
C ILE A 452 -22.25 -10.07 15.24
N ILE A 453 -21.00 -9.62 15.24
CA ILE A 453 -20.48 -8.56 14.37
C ILE A 453 -19.19 -9.08 13.74
N GLU A 454 -19.18 -9.22 12.42
CA GLU A 454 -18.09 -9.84 11.66
C GLU A 454 -16.73 -9.18 11.90
N SER A 455 -16.71 -7.85 12.07
CA SER A 455 -15.46 -7.11 12.28
C SER A 455 -14.94 -7.15 13.73
N LEU A 456 -15.63 -7.75 14.70
CA LEU A 456 -15.20 -7.73 16.10
C LEU A 456 -13.86 -8.44 16.32
N ALA A 457 -13.67 -9.59 15.67
CA ALA A 457 -12.42 -10.33 15.76
C ALA A 457 -11.24 -9.47 15.25
N PHE A 458 -11.46 -8.78 14.13
CA PHE A 458 -10.50 -7.85 13.55
C PHE A 458 -10.15 -6.62 14.40
N GLU A 459 -10.89 -6.35 15.47
CA GLU A 459 -10.63 -5.17 16.30
C GLU A 459 -9.98 -5.54 17.64
N ASN A 460 -9.67 -6.83 17.85
CA ASN A 460 -9.08 -7.34 19.07
C ASN A 460 -7.54 -7.39 19.00
N ASN A 461 -6.90 -7.86 20.08
CA ASN A 461 -5.43 -7.89 20.21
C ASN A 461 -4.80 -9.26 19.87
N ASP A 462 -5.61 -10.22 19.46
CA ASP A 462 -5.19 -11.55 19.05
C ASP A 462 -5.11 -11.59 17.52
N SER A 463 -4.19 -12.38 16.97
CA SER A 463 -4.10 -12.61 15.53
C SER A 463 -4.76 -13.94 15.18
N GLU A 464 -5.76 -13.93 14.30
CA GLU A 464 -6.74 -15.01 14.24
C GLU A 464 -6.99 -15.54 12.83
N ILE A 465 -7.32 -16.84 12.74
CA ILE A 465 -7.70 -17.50 11.49
C ILE A 465 -9.08 -18.10 11.66
N ALA A 466 -10.02 -17.76 10.79
CA ALA A 466 -11.40 -18.22 10.89
C ALA A 466 -12.08 -18.44 9.54
N ALA A 467 -12.84 -19.52 9.40
CA ALA A 467 -13.69 -19.80 8.25
C ALA A 467 -15.13 -20.06 8.72
N ILE A 468 -15.75 -19.05 9.31
CA ILE A 468 -16.95 -19.20 10.14
C ILE A 468 -18.22 -18.79 9.39
N SER A 469 -19.28 -19.58 9.58
CA SER A 469 -20.65 -19.16 9.31
C SER A 469 -21.19 -18.38 10.51
N PHE A 470 -21.62 -17.13 10.31
CA PHE A 470 -22.28 -16.32 11.35
C PHE A 470 -23.76 -16.67 11.56
N SER A 471 -24.30 -17.57 10.75
CA SER A 471 -25.67 -18.08 10.85
C SER A 471 -25.68 -19.60 11.08
N SER A 472 -26.82 -20.26 10.87
CA SER A 472 -26.97 -21.71 11.02
C SER A 472 -26.24 -22.56 9.95
N GLY A 473 -25.38 -21.97 9.12
CA GLY A 473 -24.48 -22.69 8.22
C GLY A 473 -23.36 -23.42 8.97
N GLN A 474 -22.60 -24.25 8.27
CA GLN A 474 -21.44 -24.94 8.81
C GLN A 474 -20.20 -24.07 8.68
N SER A 475 -19.37 -23.97 9.72
CA SER A 475 -18.01 -23.43 9.58
C SER A 475 -17.20 -24.33 8.65
N GLY A 476 -16.42 -23.72 7.78
CA GLY A 476 -15.58 -24.44 6.84
C GLY A 476 -14.21 -24.81 7.42
N PRO A 477 -13.44 -25.63 6.70
CA PRO A 477 -12.19 -26.17 7.21
C PRO A 477 -11.05 -25.15 7.15
N VAL A 478 -10.19 -25.19 8.18
CA VAL A 478 -8.89 -24.51 8.23
C VAL A 478 -7.79 -25.57 8.30
N THR A 479 -7.12 -25.82 7.17
CA THR A 479 -6.03 -26.79 7.05
C THR A 479 -4.68 -26.08 7.19
N ARG A 480 -3.78 -26.64 8.01
CA ARG A 480 -2.41 -26.14 8.18
C ARG A 480 -1.41 -27.27 7.97
N ASP A 481 -0.76 -27.29 6.81
CA ASP A 481 0.35 -28.18 6.50
C ASP A 481 1.67 -27.42 6.74
N ILE A 482 2.22 -27.57 7.95
CA ILE A 482 3.46 -26.90 8.36
C ILE A 482 4.59 -27.92 8.33
N THR A 483 5.49 -27.76 7.35
CA THR A 483 6.52 -28.75 7.04
C THR A 483 7.68 -28.77 8.05
N ASN A 484 7.90 -27.67 8.78
CA ASN A 484 8.84 -27.62 9.89
C ASN A 484 8.10 -27.64 11.23
N SER A 485 8.38 -28.63 12.09
CA SER A 485 7.69 -28.82 13.38
C SER A 485 8.03 -27.78 14.46
N ALA A 486 8.71 -26.67 14.11
CA ALA A 486 8.80 -25.50 14.97
C ALA A 486 7.46 -24.76 14.92
N GLN A 487 6.40 -25.38 15.45
CA GLN A 487 5.18 -24.68 15.79
C GLN A 487 5.46 -23.69 16.92
N ASP A 488 4.70 -22.59 16.91
CA ASP A 488 4.54 -21.57 17.94
C ASP A 488 5.41 -21.80 19.19
N PRO A 489 6.45 -20.98 19.46
CA PRO A 489 7.40 -21.25 20.53
C PRO A 489 6.65 -21.54 21.82
N GLU A 490 6.64 -22.82 22.21
CA GLU A 490 5.95 -23.30 23.39
C GLU A 490 6.42 -22.43 24.55
N ASN A 491 5.49 -21.73 25.20
CA ASN A 491 5.82 -20.85 26.32
C ASN A 491 6.68 -21.64 27.31
N LEU A 492 7.98 -21.28 27.38
CA LEU A 492 8.88 -21.90 28.34
C LEU A 492 8.21 -21.76 29.72
N PRO A 493 8.07 -22.85 30.49
CA PRO A 493 7.36 -22.80 31.77
C PRO A 493 7.95 -21.67 32.63
N THR A 494 7.15 -20.62 32.83
CA THR A 494 7.54 -19.44 33.60
C THR A 494 7.63 -19.74 35.09
N SER A 495 7.07 -20.88 35.51
CA SER A 495 7.42 -21.49 36.78
C SER A 495 8.76 -22.20 36.65
N VAL A 496 9.82 -21.48 37.02
CA VAL A 496 11.00 -22.15 37.56
C VAL A 496 10.50 -22.95 38.75
N VAL A 497 10.40 -24.27 38.61
CA VAL A 497 10.01 -25.16 39.69
C VAL A 497 11.03 -24.95 40.80
N ASP A 498 10.62 -24.32 41.90
CA ASP A 498 11.43 -24.21 43.10
C ASP A 498 11.52 -25.60 43.75
N PRO A 499 12.64 -26.33 43.62
CA PRO A 499 12.75 -27.69 44.14
C PRO A 499 12.64 -27.72 45.66
N SER A 500 12.86 -26.58 46.33
CA SER A 500 12.75 -26.39 47.77
C SER A 500 11.32 -26.60 48.27
N ALA A 501 10.32 -26.27 47.44
CA ALA A 501 8.90 -26.35 47.80
C ALA A 501 8.31 -27.76 47.63
N LEU A 502 9.03 -28.68 46.98
CA LEU A 502 8.58 -30.06 46.73
C LEU A 502 9.02 -31.05 47.81
N ILE A 503 9.75 -30.59 48.84
CA ILE A 503 10.19 -31.44 49.95
C ILE A 503 9.13 -31.41 51.06
N VAL A 504 8.40 -32.52 51.20
CA VAL A 504 7.47 -32.74 52.32
C VAL A 504 8.25 -32.77 53.64
N ALA A 505 8.11 -31.72 54.45
CA ALA A 505 8.53 -31.73 55.84
C ALA A 505 7.54 -32.55 56.68
N ASN A 506 7.84 -33.83 56.92
CA ASN A 506 7.10 -34.63 57.89
C ASN A 506 7.36 -34.11 59.32
N CYS A 507 6.29 -33.75 60.04
CA CYS A 507 6.36 -33.35 61.45
C CYS A 507 6.86 -34.48 62.37
N PRO A 508 7.92 -34.29 63.17
CA PRO A 508 8.22 -35.23 64.25
C PRO A 508 7.26 -35.00 65.42
N ARG A 509 6.60 -36.08 65.83
CA ARG A 509 5.72 -36.14 66.99
C ARG A 509 6.58 -36.25 68.25
N SER A 510 6.52 -35.21 69.08
CA SER A 510 6.96 -35.18 70.49
C SER A 510 8.47 -35.14 70.77
N GLY A 511 8.89 -34.07 71.43
CA GLY A 511 10.06 -34.05 72.32
C GLY A 511 11.20 -33.17 71.85
N LYS A 512 11.28 -31.97 72.44
CA LYS A 512 12.41 -31.00 72.45
C LYS A 512 13.59 -31.36 71.52
N VAL A 513 13.62 -30.74 70.34
CA VAL A 513 14.81 -30.66 69.49
C VAL A 513 15.20 -29.18 69.41
N ALA A 514 16.50 -28.90 69.61
CA ALA A 514 17.09 -27.58 69.44
C ALA A 514 16.93 -27.10 67.99
N VAL A 515 16.83 -25.80 67.78
CA VAL A 515 16.48 -25.17 66.49
C VAL A 515 17.63 -25.24 65.46
N ASP A 516 18.73 -25.95 65.76
CA ASP A 516 19.96 -25.89 64.95
C ASP A 516 20.28 -27.16 64.14
N GLU A 517 19.37 -28.14 64.03
CA GLU A 517 19.60 -29.35 63.20
C GLU A 517 18.37 -29.73 62.36
N LEU A 518 17.88 -28.81 61.54
CA LEU A 518 17.13 -29.20 60.34
C LEU A 518 18.15 -29.33 59.21
N GLY A 519 18.27 -30.53 58.64
CA GLY A 519 19.17 -30.77 57.51
C GLY A 519 18.88 -29.82 56.36
N GLU A 520 19.87 -29.05 55.95
CA GLU A 520 19.79 -28.13 54.82
C GLU A 520 20.18 -28.86 53.53
N PHE A 521 19.34 -28.79 52.50
CA PHE A 521 19.65 -29.29 51.16
C PHE A 521 20.07 -28.11 50.28
N ILE A 522 21.37 -27.99 49.99
CA ILE A 522 21.92 -26.92 49.16
C ILE A 522 22.06 -27.43 47.71
N VAL A 523 21.29 -26.87 46.79
CA VAL A 523 21.47 -27.10 45.35
C VAL A 523 22.60 -26.19 44.84
N THR A 524 23.83 -26.67 44.84
CA THR A 524 24.93 -25.99 44.15
C THR A 524 24.76 -26.24 42.66
N GLY A 525 24.14 -25.30 41.94
CA GLY A 525 24.03 -25.36 40.48
C GLY A 525 25.38 -25.64 39.80
N ARG A 526 25.37 -26.15 38.57
CA ARG A 526 26.61 -26.36 37.79
C ARG A 526 27.23 -24.99 37.48
N GLY A 527 28.21 -24.60 38.29
CA GLY A 527 28.98 -23.37 38.08
C GLY A 527 29.66 -23.36 36.71
N GLY A 528 29.72 -22.18 36.09
CA GLY A 528 30.42 -21.98 34.81
C GLY A 528 29.79 -20.96 33.87
N LEU A 529 28.58 -20.47 34.13
CA LEU A 529 27.97 -19.40 33.36
C LEU A 529 27.78 -18.15 34.23
N PRO A 530 28.24 -16.97 33.78
CA PRO A 530 28.02 -15.74 34.51
C PRO A 530 26.51 -15.41 34.55
N PRO A 531 26.00 -14.84 35.66
CA PRO A 531 24.57 -14.57 35.86
C PRO A 531 23.98 -13.54 34.88
N SER A 532 24.82 -12.85 34.11
CA SER A 532 24.43 -11.97 33.02
C SER A 532 25.22 -12.31 31.75
N PRO A 533 24.60 -12.30 30.55
CA PRO A 533 25.31 -12.52 29.28
C PRO A 533 26.38 -11.46 28.98
N LEU A 534 26.32 -10.32 29.67
CA LEU A 534 27.27 -9.20 29.53
C LEU A 534 28.42 -9.27 30.53
N ASP A 535 28.35 -10.17 31.51
CA ASP A 535 29.42 -10.37 32.47
C ASP A 535 30.51 -11.27 31.87
N PRO A 536 31.80 -10.94 32.08
CA PRO A 536 32.90 -11.73 31.53
C PRO A 536 32.89 -13.15 32.10
N ILE A 537 33.01 -14.15 31.22
CA ILE A 537 33.19 -15.56 31.63
C ILE A 537 34.53 -15.68 32.36
N ASN A 538 34.49 -15.78 33.69
CA ASN A 538 35.66 -16.10 34.48
C ASN A 538 35.91 -17.62 34.45
N GLN A 539 37.01 -18.05 33.84
CA GLN A 539 37.47 -19.44 33.80
C GLN A 539 38.05 -19.93 35.14
N GLN A 540 37.43 -19.60 36.27
CA GLN A 540 37.75 -20.26 37.53
C GLN A 540 36.74 -21.38 37.75
N SER A 541 37.13 -22.58 37.33
CA SER A 541 36.54 -23.81 37.84
C SER A 541 36.69 -23.80 39.36
N VAL A 542 35.59 -23.61 40.08
CA VAL A 542 35.59 -23.86 41.53
C VAL A 542 35.64 -25.38 41.67
N LEU A 543 36.85 -25.90 41.93
CA LEU A 543 37.04 -27.26 42.42
C LEU A 543 36.45 -27.28 43.82
N VAL A 544 35.24 -27.82 43.95
CA VAL A 544 34.65 -28.09 45.26
C VAL A 544 35.31 -29.37 45.76
N ASP A 545 36.18 -29.24 46.75
CA ASP A 545 36.84 -30.37 47.40
C ASP A 545 35.78 -31.27 48.05
N TRP A 546 35.99 -32.59 48.00
CA TRP A 546 35.09 -33.53 48.65
C TRP A 546 35.23 -33.40 50.17
N ILE A 547 34.10 -33.22 50.84
CA ILE A 547 34.00 -33.17 52.30
C ILE A 547 34.64 -34.42 52.91
N THR A 548 35.68 -34.22 53.72
CA THR A 548 36.21 -35.22 54.64
C THR A 548 35.46 -35.09 55.97
N LEU A 549 35.02 -36.23 56.51
CA LEU A 549 34.43 -36.33 57.84
C LEU A 549 35.55 -36.20 58.87
N ASP A 550 35.70 -35.01 59.46
CA ASP A 550 36.60 -34.80 60.58
C ASP A 550 35.96 -35.33 61.87
N THR A 551 36.59 -36.36 62.43
CA THR A 551 36.34 -36.88 63.77
C THR A 551 36.95 -35.95 64.82
N GLU A 552 36.15 -35.63 65.84
CA GLU A 552 36.52 -34.83 67.01
C GLU A 552 37.77 -35.34 67.74
N GLU A 553 38.62 -34.42 68.19
CA GLU A 553 39.31 -34.54 69.48
C GLU A 553 39.47 -33.15 70.14
N GLU A 554 38.86 -32.99 71.31
CA GLU A 554 38.88 -31.81 72.19
C GLU A 554 40.27 -31.52 72.79
N LYS A 555 40.65 -30.24 72.97
CA LYS A 555 40.69 -29.57 74.30
C LYS A 555 41.37 -28.18 74.31
N ILE A 556 40.56 -27.18 74.66
CA ILE A 556 40.70 -26.12 75.70
C ILE A 556 42.02 -25.31 75.77
N GLU A 557 41.93 -23.99 75.56
CA GLU A 557 42.33 -22.99 76.58
C GLU A 557 41.68 -21.61 76.34
N GLU A 558 41.59 -20.84 77.43
CA GLU A 558 40.53 -19.90 77.82
C GLU A 558 40.58 -18.47 77.23
N ALA A 559 39.42 -17.85 77.39
CA ALA A 559 38.98 -16.48 77.13
C ALA A 559 39.90 -15.32 77.57
N THR A 560 39.72 -14.16 76.93
CA THR A 560 39.38 -12.91 77.65
C THR A 560 38.84 -11.78 76.75
N SER A 561 37.64 -11.31 77.14
CA SER A 561 37.11 -9.93 77.11
C SER A 561 36.88 -9.14 75.80
N THR A 562 35.59 -8.90 75.55
CA THR A 562 34.88 -7.79 74.86
C THR A 562 35.24 -6.38 75.44
N PRO A 563 34.85 -5.20 74.88
CA PRO A 563 33.66 -4.91 74.04
C PRO A 563 33.79 -3.88 72.87
N THR A 564 32.80 -3.88 71.98
CA THR A 564 32.40 -2.83 71.01
C THR A 564 31.80 -1.58 71.73
N PRO A 565 31.37 -0.47 71.08
CA PRO A 565 31.56 0.07 69.72
C PRO A 565 31.96 1.59 69.70
N GLU A 566 32.19 2.20 68.53
CA GLU A 566 31.86 3.61 68.33
C GLU A 566 31.14 3.82 66.99
N VAL A 567 29.93 4.36 67.09
CA VAL A 567 29.08 4.86 66.01
C VAL A 567 29.12 6.39 66.09
N SER A 568 29.38 7.06 64.97
CA SER A 568 29.02 8.47 64.82
C SER A 568 28.54 8.76 63.40
N TYR A 569 27.25 9.07 63.31
CA TYR A 569 26.58 9.59 62.13
C TYR A 569 26.52 11.12 62.18
N LEU A 570 26.30 11.70 60.99
CA LEU A 570 25.56 12.95 60.65
C LEU A 570 26.45 14.02 59.97
N PRO A 571 25.92 14.87 59.06
CA PRO A 571 24.56 15.00 58.52
C PRO A 571 24.47 15.07 56.97
N MET A 572 23.24 15.10 56.44
CA MET A 572 22.91 15.46 55.05
C MET A 572 23.29 16.91 54.70
N ARG A 573 23.97 17.14 53.56
CA ARG A 573 23.55 18.06 52.46
C ARG A 573 24.67 18.30 51.42
N GLY A 574 24.38 17.90 50.18
CA GLY A 574 24.72 18.70 48.99
C GLY A 574 25.95 18.32 48.15
N LYS A 575 25.78 17.37 47.22
CA LYS A 575 25.97 17.56 45.76
C LYS A 575 25.80 16.23 45.02
N ARG A 576 24.94 16.24 44.01
CA ARG A 576 24.48 15.07 43.25
C ARG A 576 25.27 14.96 41.92
N ARG A 577 25.82 13.75 41.69
CA ARG A 577 26.17 13.07 40.40
C ARG A 577 27.27 13.70 39.52
N THR A 578 28.15 12.94 38.88
CA THR A 578 27.88 11.93 37.83
C THR A 578 29.14 11.09 37.53
N ALA A 579 28.97 9.79 37.23
CA ALA A 579 29.97 8.93 36.59
C ALA A 579 29.45 8.53 35.20
N SER A 580 30.35 8.46 34.22
CA SER A 580 30.13 8.58 32.78
C SER A 580 29.61 7.31 32.08
N THR A 581 28.44 7.42 31.45
CA THR A 581 27.84 6.46 30.51
C THR A 581 28.23 6.84 29.07
N PRO A 582 28.40 5.90 28.12
CA PRO A 582 28.58 6.24 26.70
C PRO A 582 27.29 6.88 26.18
N THR A 583 27.40 8.05 25.55
CA THR A 583 26.25 8.83 25.07
C THR A 583 25.88 8.40 23.65
N PRO A 584 24.60 8.16 23.32
CA PRO A 584 24.16 8.01 21.93
C PRO A 584 24.34 9.33 21.18
N SER A 585 24.87 9.29 19.96
CA SER A 585 25.11 10.50 19.17
C SER A 585 23.80 11.24 18.89
N ARG A 586 23.63 12.42 19.49
CA ARG A 586 22.53 13.34 19.17
C ARG A 586 22.46 13.55 17.65
N PRO A 587 21.26 13.61 17.04
CA PRO A 587 21.13 14.11 15.68
C PRO A 587 21.72 15.52 15.64
N LYS A 588 22.64 15.74 14.69
CA LYS A 588 23.22 17.07 14.47
C LYS A 588 22.06 18.02 14.15
N LYS A 589 21.86 19.03 15.00
CA LYS A 589 20.88 20.09 14.74
C LYS A 589 21.22 20.72 13.40
N ILE A 590 20.30 20.64 12.43
CA ILE A 590 20.42 21.34 11.15
C ILE A 590 20.35 22.84 11.48
N VAL A 591 21.35 23.60 11.04
CA VAL A 591 21.45 25.04 11.23
C VAL A 591 21.51 25.67 9.85
N GLU A 592 20.67 26.67 9.58
CA GLU A 592 20.70 27.37 8.30
C GLU A 592 22.04 28.07 8.09
N ALA A 593 22.57 27.99 6.87
CA ALA A 593 23.83 28.63 6.52
C ALA A 593 23.72 30.15 6.68
N GLN A 594 24.59 30.73 7.51
CA GLN A 594 24.66 32.17 7.76
C GLN A 594 25.73 32.86 6.89
N GLY A 595 26.46 32.09 6.07
CA GLY A 595 27.46 32.59 5.14
C GLY A 595 27.90 31.55 4.12
N TRP A 596 28.67 31.98 3.13
CA TRP A 596 29.34 31.11 2.17
C TRP A 596 30.73 31.65 1.85
N THR A 597 31.66 30.76 1.51
CA THR A 597 33.00 31.10 1.03
C THR A 597 33.33 30.27 -0.20
N VAL A 598 34.21 30.77 -1.06
CA VAL A 598 34.67 30.06 -2.25
C VAL A 598 36.13 29.64 -2.02
N GLY A 599 36.40 28.36 -2.19
CA GLY A 599 37.76 27.81 -2.18
C GLY A 599 38.55 28.23 -3.42
N GLU A 600 39.88 28.05 -3.39
CA GLU A 600 40.75 28.40 -4.52
C GLU A 600 40.47 27.59 -5.79
N ASP A 601 39.76 26.46 -5.66
CA ASP A 601 39.30 25.58 -6.74
C ASP A 601 37.88 25.89 -7.24
N GLY A 602 37.24 26.94 -6.71
CA GLY A 602 35.85 27.31 -7.05
C GLY A 602 34.79 26.58 -6.22
N THR A 603 35.17 25.73 -5.26
CA THR A 603 34.23 25.01 -4.40
C THR A 603 33.54 25.97 -3.43
N ILE A 604 32.21 25.95 -3.40
CA ILE A 604 31.41 26.80 -2.49
C ILE A 604 31.19 26.05 -1.17
N ILE A 605 31.62 26.64 -0.06
CA ILE A 605 31.47 26.10 1.29
C ILE A 605 30.49 26.98 2.06
N LEU A 606 29.37 26.40 2.51
CA LEU A 606 28.36 27.07 3.33
C LEU A 606 28.76 27.00 4.82
N THR A 607 28.73 28.13 5.53
CA THR A 607 29.14 28.23 6.95
C THR A 607 27.96 28.60 7.85
N ALA A 608 27.91 28.02 9.06
CA ALA A 608 26.86 28.31 10.05
C ALA A 608 27.11 29.60 10.86
N GLU A 609 28.30 30.19 10.73
CA GLU A 609 28.67 31.47 11.36
C GLU A 609 29.11 32.49 10.28
N PRO A 610 28.77 33.79 10.44
CA PRO A 610 29.17 34.83 9.50
C PRO A 610 30.69 35.04 9.54
N ASN A 611 31.35 34.92 8.38
CA ASN A 611 32.79 35.16 8.27
C ASN A 611 33.12 36.64 8.54
N ASN A 612 33.90 36.91 9.58
CA ASN A 612 34.49 38.23 9.81
C ASN A 612 35.70 38.41 8.87
N VAL A 613 35.44 38.95 7.68
CA VAL A 613 36.50 39.27 6.72
C VAL A 613 37.22 40.53 7.21
N THR A 614 38.50 40.41 7.53
CA THR A 614 39.37 41.59 7.73
C THR A 614 39.83 42.04 6.34
N PRO A 615 39.37 43.19 5.81
CA PRO A 615 39.81 43.63 4.49
C PRO A 615 41.31 43.90 4.51
N LYS A 616 42.07 43.16 3.69
CA LYS A 616 43.47 43.48 3.41
C LYS A 616 43.54 44.89 2.81
N SER A 617 44.40 45.73 3.39
CA SER A 617 44.61 47.11 2.94
C SER A 617 45.03 47.15 1.47
N ASN A 618 44.35 47.98 0.69
CA ASN A 618 44.73 48.33 -0.68
C ASN A 618 46.15 48.90 -0.72
N TRP A 619 47.00 48.31 -1.56
CA TRP A 619 48.37 48.73 -1.90
C TRP A 619 48.37 49.84 -2.97
N TYR A 620 47.32 50.67 -3.01
CA TYR A 620 47.25 51.83 -3.88
C TYR A 620 47.82 53.05 -3.15
N ILE A 621 49.01 53.48 -3.56
CA ILE A 621 49.59 54.77 -3.16
C ILE A 621 49.08 55.83 -4.17
N PRO A 622 48.24 56.80 -3.77
CA PRO A 622 47.87 57.89 -4.64
C PRO A 622 49.07 58.84 -4.82
N ARG A 623 49.41 59.15 -6.07
CA ARG A 623 50.45 60.14 -6.40
C ARG A 623 49.94 61.55 -6.07
N TYR A 624 50.69 62.24 -5.23
CA TYR A 624 50.51 63.64 -4.86
C TYR A 624 51.27 64.52 -5.86
N CYS A 625 50.58 65.44 -6.56
CA CYS A 625 51.24 66.52 -7.30
C CYS A 625 51.51 67.68 -6.35
N GLY A 626 52.78 67.88 -6.00
CA GLY A 626 53.24 69.06 -5.28
C GLY A 626 53.33 70.27 -6.21
N SER A 627 52.82 71.40 -5.75
CA SER A 627 53.18 72.72 -6.24
C SER A 627 54.55 73.12 -5.68
N LYS A 628 55.41 73.68 -6.54
CA LYS A 628 56.28 74.85 -6.27
C LYS A 628 57.18 75.12 -7.48
N GLY A 629 57.10 76.34 -7.99
CA GLY A 629 57.87 76.88 -9.12
C GLY A 629 57.01 77.80 -9.94
#